data_AF-A0A7Y5JVB0-F1
#
_entry.id   AF-A0A7Y5JVB0-F1
#
_cell.length_a   1.000
_cell.length_b   1.000
_cell.length_c   1.000
_cell.angle_alpha   90.00
_cell.angle_beta   90.00
_cell.angle_gamma   90.00
#
_symmetry.space_group_name_H-M   'P 1'
#
loop_
_entity.id
_entity.type
_entity.pdbx_description
1 polymer ?
#
loop_
_entity_poly.entity_id
_entity_poly.type
_entity_poly.pdbx_seq_one_letter_code
_entity_poly.pdbx_strand_id
1 'polypeptide(L)'
;MTASAISRAAGTSQTADTARGATPSSGRARPARIEGLDGLRALAIAGVLVYHLNASWLPGGFLGVDVFFVVSGFLITTLLVREHHRTGRIALGQFWVRRARRLLPALLLCVLTSVLIARLVSQDLLVDVARQMVGALTFSTNWLEVTAGTSYFDQTAPQLFMNFWSLAVEEQFYLAWPLLTLGLLAVSSRIRVGAALTIGATSTVLMALLFTPGTDATRVYYGTDTHVMGLMGGAALAFAWASPQLATWVAPSRWGRPGRYAVPLAGMVLLAQMALLDEQSSLTFRGGIALATLATAVLVMGVIERRPDGATALQRVVRHPVAVWVGARSYSIYLWHWPVILLVALDNPSAPGTLSHLLTRVWCVLVTLALADLTYRFVEAPFRSLGFRGVASSLRASATALTRRGKKVVAGVVAGVALVTAVIVVTAPDMTETARMLAENEAAAQSDDPGAATPTPTALTSPAPGRATTPIRSTGPTTGGITATTATFTMPKGPEIDAYGDSIMVGSLQALRYYFPGIRIDA
;
A
#
# COMPACT_ATOMS: atom_id res chain seq x y z
N MET A 1 -2.66 -73.23 51.98
CA MET A 1 -2.20 -71.96 52.58
C MET A 1 -1.05 -71.42 51.75
N THR A 2 -1.15 -70.14 51.34
CA THR A 2 -0.10 -69.23 50.82
C THR A 2 0.71 -69.62 49.57
N ALA A 3 0.73 -68.70 48.60
CA ALA A 3 1.64 -68.66 47.46
C ALA A 3 2.44 -67.33 47.47
N SER A 4 3.74 -67.39 47.17
CA SER A 4 4.64 -66.26 46.88
C SER A 4 5.92 -66.85 46.25
N ALA A 5 6.30 -66.58 44.99
CA ALA A 5 6.90 -65.38 44.38
C ALA A 5 8.43 -65.52 44.17
N ILE A 6 8.88 -65.07 43.00
CA ILE A 6 10.18 -65.25 42.35
C ILE A 6 10.97 -63.92 42.35
N SER A 7 12.31 -63.96 42.41
CA SER A 7 13.25 -63.34 41.43
C SER A 7 14.51 -62.68 42.02
N ARG A 8 15.54 -62.63 41.15
CA ARG A 8 16.99 -62.47 41.35
C ARG A 8 17.51 -61.01 41.33
N ALA A 9 18.62 -60.83 42.06
CA ALA A 9 19.88 -60.07 41.86
C ALA A 9 20.12 -59.32 40.52
N ALA A 10 20.95 -58.26 40.39
CA ALA A 10 21.81 -57.45 41.27
C ALA A 10 22.22 -56.16 40.50
N GLY A 11 22.67 -55.10 41.19
CA GLY A 11 23.28 -53.92 40.57
C GLY A 11 24.14 -53.10 41.55
N THR A 12 25.34 -52.71 41.13
CA THR A 12 26.30 -51.88 41.89
C THR A 12 26.88 -50.77 41.03
N SER A 13 26.69 -49.52 41.45
CA SER A 13 27.74 -48.52 41.75
C SER A 13 27.12 -47.13 41.92
N GLN A 14 27.04 -46.71 43.18
CA GLN A 14 26.79 -45.33 43.61
C GLN A 14 28.13 -44.58 43.64
N THR A 15 28.17 -43.38 43.09
CA THR A 15 29.01 -42.29 43.61
C THR A 15 28.13 -41.07 43.81
N ALA A 16 28.25 -40.49 45.00
CA ALA A 16 27.44 -39.41 45.49
C ALA A 16 28.06 -38.04 45.18
N ASP A 17 27.19 -37.05 45.22
CA ASP A 17 27.42 -35.67 45.68
C ASP A 17 27.74 -34.58 44.63
N THR A 18 26.72 -33.79 44.28
CA THR A 18 26.61 -32.39 44.74
C THR A 18 25.35 -31.75 44.15
N ALA A 19 24.37 -31.52 45.01
CA ALA A 19 23.23 -30.68 44.72
C ALA A 19 23.67 -29.20 44.62
N ARG A 20 23.54 -28.59 43.43
CA ARG A 20 23.36 -27.14 43.29
C ARG A 20 22.02 -26.90 42.62
N GLY A 21 21.11 -26.30 43.38
CA GLY A 21 19.79 -25.89 42.92
C GLY A 21 19.88 -24.98 41.70
N ALA A 22 19.44 -25.49 40.56
CA ALA A 22 19.09 -24.66 39.42
C ALA A 22 17.74 -24.02 39.73
N THR A 23 17.77 -22.79 40.26
CA THR A 23 16.61 -21.90 40.22
C THR A 23 16.11 -21.84 38.76
N PRO A 24 14.84 -22.11 38.47
CA PRO A 24 14.32 -21.93 37.12
C PRO A 24 14.40 -20.45 36.81
N SER A 25 15.35 -20.08 35.95
CA SER A 25 15.40 -18.73 35.38
C SER A 25 14.03 -18.45 34.80
N SER A 26 13.36 -17.43 35.34
CA SER A 26 12.08 -16.92 34.89
C SER A 26 12.30 -16.21 33.55
N GLY A 27 12.60 -16.99 32.52
CA GLY A 27 12.58 -16.55 31.15
C GLY A 27 11.17 -16.05 30.87
N ARG A 28 10.99 -14.72 30.84
CA ARG A 28 9.77 -14.10 30.31
C ARG A 28 9.54 -14.70 28.93
N ALA A 29 8.62 -15.66 28.84
CA ALA A 29 8.19 -16.23 27.58
C ALA A 29 7.82 -15.05 26.67
N ARG A 30 8.61 -14.84 25.61
CA ARG A 30 8.27 -13.84 24.60
C ARG A 30 6.86 -14.20 24.12
N PRO A 31 5.92 -13.24 24.07
CA PRO A 31 4.57 -13.55 23.63
C PRO A 31 4.64 -14.23 22.27
N ALA A 32 4.11 -15.46 22.19
CA ALA A 32 4.19 -16.29 21.01
C ALA A 32 3.63 -15.51 19.81
N ARG A 33 4.47 -15.29 18.79
CA ARG A 33 4.06 -14.71 17.51
C ARG A 33 2.92 -15.57 16.97
N ILE A 34 1.84 -14.94 16.50
CA ILE A 34 0.76 -15.69 15.85
C ILE A 34 1.26 -16.06 14.45
N GLU A 35 1.77 -17.29 14.34
CA GLU A 35 2.35 -17.83 13.11
C GLU A 35 1.32 -17.82 11.97
N GLY A 36 1.76 -17.47 10.76
CA GLY A 36 0.94 -17.49 9.54
C GLY A 36 0.29 -16.16 9.15
N LEU A 37 0.10 -15.21 10.07
CA LEU A 37 -0.43 -13.88 9.70
C LEU A 37 0.55 -13.07 8.83
N ASP A 38 1.86 -13.28 9.03
CA ASP A 38 2.88 -12.73 8.13
C ASP A 38 2.70 -13.26 6.70
N GLY A 39 2.32 -14.54 6.52
CA GLY A 39 2.06 -15.09 5.18
C GLY A 39 0.78 -14.55 4.53
N LEU A 40 -0.28 -14.26 5.30
CA LEU A 40 -1.45 -13.55 4.75
C LEU A 40 -1.06 -12.14 4.28
N ARG A 41 -0.23 -11.43 5.03
CA ARG A 41 0.34 -10.14 4.62
C ARG A 41 1.18 -10.26 3.34
N ALA A 42 1.86 -11.39 3.14
CA ALA A 42 2.64 -11.63 1.93
C ALA A 42 1.75 -11.80 0.69
N LEU A 43 0.64 -12.52 0.81
CA LEU A 43 -0.34 -12.65 -0.27
C LEU A 43 -0.99 -11.30 -0.57
N ALA A 44 -1.34 -10.54 0.47
CA ALA A 44 -1.90 -9.19 0.35
C ALA A 44 -0.97 -8.23 -0.41
N ILE A 45 0.30 -8.12 -0.01
CA ILE A 45 1.25 -7.22 -0.68
C ILE A 45 1.56 -7.66 -2.11
N ALA A 46 1.55 -8.97 -2.38
CA ALA A 46 1.74 -9.46 -3.76
C ALA A 46 0.60 -9.00 -4.67
N GLY A 47 -0.66 -9.09 -4.21
CA GLY A 47 -1.82 -8.57 -4.96
C GLY A 47 -1.72 -7.07 -5.23
N VAL A 48 -1.42 -6.29 -4.19
CA VAL A 48 -1.22 -4.83 -4.30
C VAL A 48 -0.10 -4.50 -5.29
N LEU A 49 1.02 -5.21 -5.21
CA LEU A 49 2.17 -4.97 -6.08
C LEU A 49 1.83 -5.27 -7.55
N VAL A 50 1.15 -6.39 -7.83
CA VAL A 50 0.72 -6.72 -9.20
C VAL A 50 -0.23 -5.66 -9.76
N TYR A 51 -1.20 -5.21 -8.96
CA TYR A 51 -2.12 -4.12 -9.36
C TYR A 51 -1.37 -2.85 -9.76
N HIS A 52 -0.43 -2.38 -8.94
CA HIS A 52 0.33 -1.16 -9.24
C HIS A 52 1.36 -1.32 -10.36
N LEU A 53 1.83 -2.54 -10.64
CA LEU A 53 2.70 -2.80 -11.79
C LEU A 53 1.91 -2.74 -13.10
N ASN A 54 0.70 -3.31 -13.10
CA ASN A 54 -0.26 -3.23 -14.20
C ASN A 54 -1.65 -3.68 -13.72
N ALA A 55 -2.60 -2.75 -13.64
CA ALA A 55 -3.96 -3.03 -13.17
C ALA A 55 -4.67 -4.12 -14.01
N SER A 56 -4.35 -4.26 -15.30
CA SER A 56 -4.96 -5.29 -16.15
C SER A 56 -4.52 -6.73 -15.81
N TRP A 57 -3.42 -6.93 -15.09
CA TRP A 57 -2.97 -8.27 -14.69
C TRP A 57 -3.74 -8.83 -13.49
N LEU A 58 -4.17 -7.94 -12.59
CA LEU A 58 -4.96 -8.30 -11.41
C LEU A 58 -5.82 -7.10 -11.00
N PRO A 59 -6.97 -6.87 -11.67
CA PRO A 59 -7.77 -5.65 -11.50
C PRO A 59 -8.19 -5.41 -10.05
N GLY A 60 -8.52 -6.46 -9.31
CA GLY A 60 -8.91 -6.38 -7.90
C GLY A 60 -7.73 -6.52 -6.92
N GLY A 61 -6.48 -6.43 -7.39
CA GLY A 61 -5.30 -6.57 -6.54
C GLY A 61 -5.21 -5.49 -5.45
N PHE A 62 -5.88 -4.34 -5.63
CA PHE A 62 -6.03 -3.30 -4.60
C PHE A 62 -6.74 -3.80 -3.34
N LEU A 63 -7.58 -4.85 -3.43
CA LEU A 63 -8.23 -5.50 -2.28
C LEU A 63 -7.23 -6.15 -1.32
N GLY A 64 -5.95 -6.27 -1.69
CA GLY A 64 -4.90 -6.63 -0.75
C GLY A 64 -4.78 -5.65 0.42
N VAL A 65 -5.15 -4.36 0.23
CA VAL A 65 -5.22 -3.39 1.34
C VAL A 65 -6.29 -3.78 2.37
N ASP A 66 -7.45 -4.27 1.93
CA ASP A 66 -8.50 -4.77 2.82
C ASP A 66 -8.04 -5.99 3.63
N VAL A 67 -7.22 -6.84 3.01
CA VAL A 67 -6.58 -7.96 3.72
C VAL A 67 -5.68 -7.43 4.83
N PHE A 68 -4.90 -6.38 4.56
CA PHE A 68 -4.09 -5.71 5.57
C PHE A 68 -4.94 -5.15 6.70
N PHE A 69 -6.01 -4.42 6.39
CA PHE A 69 -6.93 -3.85 7.38
C PHE A 69 -7.51 -4.92 8.32
N VAL A 70 -8.00 -6.05 7.80
CA VAL A 70 -8.51 -7.14 8.65
C VAL A 70 -7.41 -7.73 9.54
N VAL A 71 -6.23 -7.98 8.98
CA VAL A 71 -5.10 -8.52 9.76
C VAL A 71 -4.64 -7.51 10.83
N SER A 72 -4.59 -6.23 10.52
CA SER A 72 -4.20 -5.14 11.41
C SER A 72 -5.21 -4.97 12.55
N GLY A 73 -6.51 -4.93 12.25
CA GLY A 73 -7.58 -4.90 13.23
C GLY A 73 -7.54 -6.09 14.20
N PHE A 74 -7.29 -7.29 13.67
CA PHE A 74 -7.14 -8.50 14.48
C PHE A 74 -5.92 -8.45 15.40
N LEU A 75 -4.76 -8.09 14.85
CA LEU A 75 -3.49 -8.06 15.58
C LEU A 75 -3.49 -7.03 16.69
N ILE A 76 -3.91 -5.80 16.41
CA ILE A 76 -3.90 -4.72 17.41
C ILE A 76 -4.86 -5.03 18.54
N THR A 77 -6.09 -5.41 18.23
CA THR A 77 -7.10 -5.76 19.23
C THR A 77 -6.65 -6.94 20.09
N THR A 78 -6.08 -7.98 19.46
CA THR A 78 -5.49 -9.12 20.18
C THR A 78 -4.38 -8.70 21.14
N LEU A 79 -3.48 -7.81 20.70
CA LEU A 79 -2.38 -7.33 21.53
C LEU A 79 -2.90 -6.57 22.77
N LEU A 80 -3.88 -5.68 22.58
CA LEU A 80 -4.49 -4.90 23.65
C LEU A 80 -5.22 -5.80 24.66
N VAL A 81 -6.06 -6.71 24.16
CA VAL A 81 -6.83 -7.65 24.98
C VAL A 81 -5.90 -8.59 25.77
N ARG A 82 -4.84 -9.12 25.15
CA ARG A 82 -3.85 -9.96 25.83
C ARG A 82 -3.04 -9.19 26.89
N GLU A 83 -2.68 -7.94 26.61
CA GLU A 83 -1.97 -7.10 27.58
C GLU A 83 -2.84 -6.84 28.82
N HIS A 84 -4.12 -6.54 28.59
CA HIS A 84 -5.10 -6.34 29.66
C HIS A 84 -5.33 -7.63 30.46
N HIS A 85 -5.57 -8.78 29.82
CA HIS A 85 -5.73 -10.06 30.54
C HIS A 85 -4.51 -10.43 31.38
N ARG A 86 -3.30 -10.09 30.92
CA ARG A 86 -2.06 -10.42 31.64
C ARG A 86 -1.73 -9.46 32.78
N THR A 87 -2.12 -8.18 32.67
CA THR A 87 -1.62 -7.13 33.59
C THR A 87 -2.71 -6.28 34.25
N GLY A 88 -3.98 -6.50 33.91
CA GLY A 88 -5.10 -5.68 34.35
C GLY A 88 -5.17 -4.28 33.73
N ARG A 89 -4.17 -3.87 32.93
CA ARG A 89 -4.06 -2.53 32.33
C ARG A 89 -3.52 -2.58 30.91
N ILE A 90 -3.67 -1.47 30.17
CA ILE A 90 -3.04 -1.28 28.86
C ILE A 90 -2.08 -0.09 28.97
N ALA A 91 -0.79 -0.32 28.71
CA ALA A 91 0.20 0.75 28.71
C ALA A 91 0.20 1.48 27.35
N LEU A 92 -0.77 2.38 27.13
CA LEU A 92 -0.98 3.11 25.87
C LEU A 92 0.30 3.80 25.35
N GLY A 93 1.01 4.54 26.21
CA GLY A 93 2.26 5.19 25.82
C GLY A 93 3.31 4.19 25.31
N GLN A 94 3.42 3.02 25.94
CA GLN A 94 4.33 1.97 25.48
C GLN A 94 3.84 1.30 24.20
N PHE A 95 2.53 1.19 24.00
CA PHE A 95 1.93 0.71 22.76
C PHE A 95 2.30 1.63 21.58
N TRP A 96 2.07 2.94 21.71
CA TRP A 96 2.38 3.92 20.66
C TRP A 96 3.88 4.03 20.41
N VAL A 97 4.71 4.01 21.46
CA VAL A 97 6.18 4.01 21.28
C VAL A 97 6.67 2.77 20.52
N ARG A 98 6.09 1.59 20.76
CA ARG A 98 6.44 0.37 20.00
C ARG A 98 6.03 0.49 18.52
N ARG A 99 4.91 1.14 18.24
CA ARG A 99 4.44 1.39 16.86
C ARG A 99 5.32 2.41 16.15
N ALA A 100 5.59 3.55 16.80
CA ALA A 100 6.50 4.57 16.28
C ALA A 100 7.88 3.99 15.91
N ARG A 101 8.45 3.12 16.75
CA ARG A 101 9.74 2.42 16.47
C ARG A 101 9.69 1.48 15.27
N ARG A 102 8.50 0.96 14.93
CA ARG A 102 8.31 0.03 13.81
C ARG A 102 8.12 0.78 12.49
N LEU A 103 7.51 1.97 12.53
CA LEU A 103 6.96 2.62 11.34
C LEU A 103 7.77 3.86 10.94
N LEU A 104 7.88 4.84 11.85
CA LEU A 104 8.44 6.15 11.54
C LEU A 104 9.84 6.11 10.91
N PRO A 105 10.82 5.29 11.39
CA PRO A 105 12.17 5.33 10.82
C PRO A 105 12.21 4.96 9.33
N ALA A 106 11.46 3.93 8.93
CA ALA A 106 11.43 3.49 7.53
C ALA A 106 10.59 4.44 6.66
N LEU A 107 9.49 4.98 7.18
CA LEU A 107 8.70 6.01 6.52
C LEU A 107 9.56 7.25 6.21
N LEU A 108 10.28 7.77 7.20
CA LEU A 108 11.16 8.94 7.05
C LEU A 108 12.25 8.69 6.00
N LEU A 109 12.87 7.51 6.01
CA LEU A 109 13.86 7.14 5.02
C LEU A 109 13.26 7.13 3.61
N CYS A 110 12.10 6.48 3.45
CA CYS A 110 11.43 6.38 2.16
C CYS A 110 11.05 7.76 1.63
N VAL A 111 10.37 8.58 2.43
CA VAL A 111 9.95 9.94 2.03
C VAL A 111 11.15 10.78 1.61
N LEU A 112 12.17 10.87 2.46
CA LEU A 112 13.34 11.70 2.19
C LEU A 112 14.07 11.25 0.92
N THR A 113 14.28 9.93 0.77
CA THR A 113 15.00 9.39 -0.37
C THR A 113 14.21 9.58 -1.67
N SER A 114 12.90 9.31 -1.65
CA SER A 114 12.04 9.47 -2.83
C SER A 114 12.00 10.92 -3.31
N VAL A 115 11.91 11.91 -2.41
CA VAL A 115 11.95 13.33 -2.78
C VAL A 115 13.30 13.73 -3.39
N LEU A 116 14.41 13.28 -2.80
CA LEU A 116 15.75 13.58 -3.31
C LEU A 116 15.98 12.98 -4.70
N ILE A 117 15.54 11.74 -4.94
CA ILE A 117 15.67 11.08 -6.25
C ILE A 117 14.71 11.71 -7.26
N ALA A 118 13.47 12.03 -6.86
CA ALA A 118 12.49 12.66 -7.74
C ALA A 118 13.02 13.95 -8.38
N ARG A 119 13.77 14.77 -7.62
CA ARG A 119 14.43 15.98 -8.14
C ARG A 119 15.35 15.73 -9.33
N LEU A 120 15.96 14.55 -9.40
CA LEU A 120 16.89 14.14 -10.47
C LEU A 120 16.19 13.51 -11.67
N VAL A 121 14.96 13.01 -11.48
CA VAL A 121 14.21 12.28 -12.52
C VAL A 121 13.22 13.19 -13.24
N SER A 122 12.31 13.85 -12.51
CA SER A 122 11.30 14.73 -13.11
C SER A 122 10.77 15.75 -12.11
N GLN A 123 10.53 16.98 -12.55
CA GLN A 123 9.88 18.02 -11.74
C GLN A 123 8.41 17.71 -11.46
N ASP A 124 7.73 16.97 -12.34
CA ASP A 124 6.31 16.64 -12.18
C ASP A 124 6.04 15.77 -10.94
N LEU A 125 7.01 14.95 -10.54
CA LEU A 125 6.94 14.16 -9.30
C LEU A 125 6.96 15.03 -8.03
N LEU A 126 7.43 16.27 -8.15
CA LEU A 126 7.53 17.20 -7.03
C LEU A 126 6.32 18.11 -6.91
N VAL A 127 5.35 18.03 -7.84
CA VAL A 127 4.10 18.79 -7.74
C VAL A 127 3.41 18.49 -6.42
N ASP A 128 3.07 19.54 -5.67
CA ASP A 128 2.47 19.45 -4.33
C ASP A 128 3.27 18.61 -3.31
N VAL A 129 4.59 18.41 -3.50
CA VAL A 129 5.37 17.52 -2.63
C VAL A 129 5.31 17.93 -1.15
N ALA A 130 5.17 19.22 -0.85
CA ALA A 130 4.98 19.71 0.51
C ALA A 130 3.73 19.10 1.17
N ARG A 131 2.59 19.13 0.47
CA ARG A 131 1.31 18.57 0.92
C ARG A 131 1.42 17.05 1.07
N GLN A 132 2.03 16.37 0.10
CA GLN A 132 2.24 14.92 0.16
C GLN A 132 3.13 14.51 1.36
N MET A 133 4.22 15.26 1.61
CA MET A 133 5.11 15.02 2.76
C MET A 133 4.40 15.28 4.09
N VAL A 134 3.64 16.37 4.21
CA VAL A 134 2.83 16.65 5.40
C VAL A 134 1.89 15.48 5.64
N GLY A 135 1.07 15.10 4.64
CA GLY A 135 0.13 13.99 4.75
C GLY A 135 0.78 12.67 5.16
N ALA A 136 1.93 12.35 4.57
CA ALA A 136 2.70 11.15 4.91
C ALA A 136 3.16 11.17 6.38
N LEU A 137 3.74 12.27 6.84
CA LEU A 137 4.36 12.39 8.16
C LEU A 137 3.33 12.57 9.29
N THR A 138 2.17 13.14 8.99
CA THR A 138 1.06 13.31 9.95
C THR A 138 0.02 12.19 9.87
N PHE A 139 0.19 11.21 8.97
CA PHE A 139 -0.77 10.15 8.72
C PHE A 139 -2.18 10.70 8.38
N SER A 140 -2.20 11.70 7.50
CA SER A 140 -3.40 12.37 7.01
C SER A 140 -3.47 12.46 5.49
N THR A 141 -2.62 11.72 4.76
CA THR A 141 -2.65 11.66 3.28
C THR A 141 -4.07 11.44 2.76
N ASN A 142 -4.82 10.50 3.32
CA ASN A 142 -6.16 10.18 2.86
C ASN A 142 -7.11 11.40 2.86
N TRP A 143 -7.11 12.22 3.92
CA TRP A 143 -7.98 13.38 4.01
C TRP A 143 -7.44 14.59 3.24
N LEU A 144 -6.11 14.81 3.24
CA LEU A 144 -5.50 15.91 2.50
C LEU A 144 -5.71 15.77 0.99
N GLU A 145 -5.56 14.55 0.46
CA GLU A 145 -5.79 14.25 -0.95
C GLU A 145 -7.28 14.39 -1.32
N VAL A 146 -8.19 13.92 -0.46
CA VAL A 146 -9.63 14.14 -0.64
C VAL A 146 -9.97 15.63 -0.70
N THR A 147 -9.41 16.45 0.19
CA THR A 147 -9.67 17.89 0.20
C THR A 147 -9.04 18.63 -0.97
N ALA A 148 -7.95 18.11 -1.54
CA ALA A 148 -7.31 18.68 -2.71
C ALA A 148 -7.98 18.28 -4.02
N GLY A 149 -8.99 17.39 -4.00
CA GLY A 149 -9.70 16.95 -5.20
C GLY A 149 -8.85 16.05 -6.11
N THR A 150 -7.82 15.41 -5.58
CA THR A 150 -6.95 14.50 -6.36
C THR A 150 -7.64 13.16 -6.54
N SER A 151 -7.63 12.62 -7.76
CA SER A 151 -8.13 11.27 -8.01
C SER A 151 -7.02 10.23 -7.77
N TYR A 152 -7.36 9.19 -7.02
CA TYR A 152 -6.51 8.03 -6.76
C TYR A 152 -6.40 7.07 -7.95
N PHE A 153 -7.48 6.95 -8.73
CA PHE A 153 -7.56 5.99 -9.82
C PHE A 153 -7.11 6.58 -11.16
N ASP A 154 -6.98 7.91 -11.24
CA ASP A 154 -6.42 8.60 -12.40
C ASP A 154 -4.89 8.55 -12.41
N GLN A 155 -4.31 8.19 -13.56
CA GLN A 155 -2.85 8.02 -13.73
C GLN A 155 -2.15 9.26 -14.31
N THR A 156 -2.87 10.38 -14.45
CA THR A 156 -2.41 11.58 -15.18
C THR A 156 -1.55 12.53 -14.35
N ALA A 157 -1.63 12.45 -13.01
CA ALA A 157 -0.84 13.28 -12.09
C ALA A 157 -0.08 12.38 -11.08
N PRO A 158 1.20 12.05 -11.33
CA PRO A 158 1.91 11.06 -10.51
C PRO A 158 2.29 11.63 -9.13
N GLN A 159 1.60 11.18 -8.08
CA GLN A 159 1.92 11.51 -6.70
C GLN A 159 2.87 10.49 -6.06
N LEU A 160 4.04 10.93 -5.59
CA LEU A 160 5.06 10.07 -4.98
C LEU A 160 4.54 9.20 -3.83
N PHE A 161 3.63 9.72 -3.01
CA PHE A 161 3.17 9.05 -1.78
C PHE A 161 1.68 8.69 -1.83
N MET A 162 1.12 8.53 -3.03
CA MET A 162 -0.30 8.20 -3.22
C MET A 162 -0.74 7.01 -2.36
N ASN A 163 0.05 5.94 -2.34
CA ASN A 163 -0.23 4.73 -1.57
C ASN A 163 -0.30 4.95 -0.04
N PHE A 164 0.16 6.08 0.51
CA PHE A 164 0.16 6.27 1.97
C PHE A 164 -1.21 6.57 2.56
N TRP A 165 -2.25 6.75 1.75
CA TRP A 165 -3.63 6.89 2.22
C TRP A 165 -4.04 5.73 3.14
N SER A 166 -3.67 4.49 2.81
CA SER A 166 -4.06 3.32 3.60
C SER A 166 -3.31 3.25 4.93
N LEU A 167 -2.03 3.67 4.95
CA LEU A 167 -1.24 3.81 6.17
C LEU A 167 -1.85 4.88 7.08
N ALA A 168 -2.32 5.99 6.50
CA ALA A 168 -3.03 7.02 7.26
C ALA A 168 -4.26 6.46 7.98
N VAL A 169 -5.09 5.68 7.27
CA VAL A 169 -6.26 4.99 7.86
C VAL A 169 -5.84 4.01 8.97
N GLU A 170 -4.80 3.18 8.76
CA GLU A 170 -4.30 2.26 9.80
C GLU A 170 -3.79 3.00 11.04
N GLU A 171 -2.99 4.06 10.88
CA GLU A 171 -2.42 4.79 12.02
C GLU A 171 -3.49 5.59 12.79
N GLN A 172 -4.49 6.15 12.11
CA GLN A 172 -5.65 6.76 12.76
C GLN A 172 -6.38 5.74 13.63
N PHE A 173 -6.55 4.51 13.13
CA PHE A 173 -7.08 3.40 13.94
C PHE A 173 -6.13 3.04 15.10
N TYR A 174 -4.81 3.00 14.90
CA TYR A 174 -3.85 2.71 15.99
C TYR A 174 -3.80 3.81 17.06
N LEU A 175 -4.18 5.03 16.71
CA LEU A 175 -4.31 6.13 17.66
C LEU A 175 -5.62 6.02 18.47
N ALA A 176 -6.75 5.88 17.79
CA ALA A 176 -8.08 5.94 18.40
C ALA A 176 -8.53 4.62 19.05
N TRP A 177 -8.27 3.48 18.39
CA TRP A 177 -8.81 2.19 18.80
C TRP A 177 -8.34 1.70 20.19
N PRO A 178 -7.09 1.92 20.63
CA PRO A 178 -6.70 1.58 21.99
C PRO A 178 -7.53 2.28 23.08
N LEU A 179 -7.95 3.53 22.83
CA LEU A 179 -8.81 4.28 23.75
C LEU A 179 -10.23 3.70 23.78
N LEU A 180 -10.80 3.40 22.62
CA LEU A 180 -12.12 2.75 22.53
C LEU A 180 -12.10 1.35 23.16
N THR A 181 -11.03 0.59 22.93
CA THR A 181 -10.86 -0.75 23.50
C THR A 181 -10.85 -0.69 25.04
N LEU A 182 -10.24 0.33 25.65
CA LEU A 182 -10.28 0.50 27.11
C LEU A 182 -11.72 0.61 27.64
N GLY A 183 -12.57 1.40 26.99
CA GLY A 183 -13.99 1.49 27.35
C GLY A 183 -14.74 0.16 27.09
N LEU A 184 -14.49 -0.48 25.95
CA LEU A 184 -15.11 -1.75 25.59
C LEU A 184 -14.72 -2.91 26.51
N LEU A 185 -13.56 -2.85 27.16
CA LEU A 185 -13.13 -3.87 28.13
C LEU A 185 -13.98 -3.88 29.41
N ALA A 186 -14.79 -2.85 29.67
CA ALA A 186 -15.73 -2.81 30.79
C ALA A 186 -17.05 -3.57 30.51
N VAL A 187 -17.35 -3.88 29.25
CA VAL A 187 -18.61 -4.54 28.84
C VAL A 187 -18.40 -6.01 28.43
N SER A 188 -19.49 -6.75 28.22
CA SER A 188 -19.43 -8.17 27.83
C SER A 188 -18.82 -8.37 26.45
N SER A 189 -18.22 -9.54 26.20
CA SER A 189 -17.58 -9.85 24.91
C SER A 189 -18.54 -9.77 23.73
N ARG A 190 -19.83 -10.10 23.91
CA ARG A 190 -20.87 -9.95 22.88
C ARG A 190 -21.07 -8.48 22.50
N ILE A 191 -21.07 -7.57 23.48
CA ILE A 191 -21.18 -6.13 23.21
C ILE A 191 -19.92 -5.62 22.49
N ARG A 192 -18.72 -6.10 22.86
CA ARG A 192 -17.46 -5.72 22.17
C ARG A 192 -17.48 -6.12 20.70
N VAL A 193 -17.89 -7.35 20.41
CA VAL A 193 -18.04 -7.87 19.04
C VAL A 193 -19.13 -7.10 18.30
N GLY A 194 -20.29 -6.91 18.93
CA GLY A 194 -21.41 -6.15 18.37
C GLY A 194 -21.00 -4.72 18.01
N ALA A 195 -20.35 -3.99 18.90
CA ALA A 195 -19.87 -2.63 18.66
C ALA A 195 -18.91 -2.55 17.46
N ALA A 196 -17.92 -3.44 17.39
CA ALA A 196 -17.01 -3.50 16.24
C ALA A 196 -17.77 -3.81 14.93
N LEU A 197 -18.66 -4.80 14.93
CA LEU A 197 -19.47 -5.13 13.77
C LEU A 197 -20.41 -4.00 13.35
N THR A 198 -21.01 -3.28 14.30
CA THR A 198 -21.87 -2.12 14.03
C THR A 198 -21.07 -1.01 13.37
N ILE A 199 -19.90 -0.64 13.89
CA ILE A 199 -19.03 0.38 13.27
C ILE A 199 -18.63 -0.05 11.86
N GLY A 200 -18.24 -1.32 11.68
CA GLY A 200 -17.88 -1.85 10.37
C GLY A 200 -19.04 -1.85 9.37
N ALA A 201 -20.24 -2.25 9.81
CA ALA A 201 -21.44 -2.24 8.98
C ALA A 201 -21.87 -0.81 8.62
N THR A 202 -21.81 0.13 9.57
CA THR A 202 -22.05 1.56 9.29
C THR A 202 -21.07 2.08 8.24
N SER A 203 -19.80 1.72 8.32
CA SER A 203 -18.78 2.10 7.34
C SER A 203 -19.10 1.55 5.93
N THR A 204 -19.47 0.26 5.83
CA THR A 204 -19.90 -0.36 4.58
C THR A 204 -21.14 0.30 3.99
N VAL A 205 -22.16 0.57 4.81
CA VAL A 205 -23.39 1.25 4.36
C VAL A 205 -23.07 2.66 3.90
N LEU A 206 -22.23 3.39 4.64
CA LEU A 206 -21.83 4.75 4.27
C LEU A 206 -21.07 4.77 2.94
N MET A 207 -20.15 3.82 2.71
CA MET A 207 -19.46 3.67 1.42
C MET A 207 -20.45 3.42 0.27
N ALA A 208 -21.39 2.48 0.47
CA ALA A 208 -22.37 2.13 -0.56
C ALA A 208 -23.33 3.28 -0.90
N LEU A 209 -23.71 4.08 0.10
CA LEU A 209 -24.61 5.23 -0.05
C LEU A 209 -23.93 6.46 -0.67
N LEU A 210 -22.68 6.73 -0.29
CA LEU A 210 -21.92 7.87 -0.81
C LEU A 210 -21.30 7.59 -2.18
N PHE A 211 -21.19 6.33 -2.60
CA PHE A 211 -20.65 5.98 -3.90
C PHE A 211 -21.61 6.31 -5.04
N THR A 212 -21.14 7.14 -5.96
CA THR A 212 -21.86 7.52 -7.19
C THR A 212 -21.18 6.86 -8.40
N PRO A 213 -21.86 5.92 -9.10
CA PRO A 213 -21.32 5.29 -10.30
C PRO A 213 -20.96 6.31 -11.38
N GLY A 214 -19.84 6.08 -12.07
CA GLY A 214 -19.36 6.96 -13.15
C GLY A 214 -18.67 8.24 -12.67
N THR A 215 -18.41 8.38 -11.37
CA THR A 215 -17.63 9.48 -10.79
C THR A 215 -16.41 8.95 -10.05
N ASP A 216 -15.45 9.83 -9.76
CA ASP A 216 -14.25 9.47 -9.02
C ASP A 216 -14.58 8.88 -7.63
N ALA A 217 -14.09 7.68 -7.36
CA ALA A 217 -14.37 6.94 -6.13
C ALA A 217 -13.42 7.30 -4.97
N THR A 218 -12.50 8.25 -5.16
CA THR A 218 -11.42 8.54 -4.19
C THR A 218 -11.97 8.90 -2.82
N ARG A 219 -13.02 9.72 -2.71
CA ARG A 219 -13.60 10.08 -1.40
C ARG A 219 -14.09 8.89 -0.60
N VAL A 220 -14.80 7.95 -1.23
CA VAL A 220 -15.32 6.77 -0.53
C VAL A 220 -14.24 5.73 -0.28
N TYR A 221 -13.22 5.67 -1.14
CA TYR A 221 -12.08 4.78 -1.00
C TYR A 221 -11.05 5.28 0.03
N TYR A 222 -10.82 6.59 0.15
CA TYR A 222 -9.86 7.16 1.11
C TYR A 222 -10.47 7.44 2.49
N GLY A 223 -11.79 7.67 2.54
CA GLY A 223 -12.48 8.06 3.77
C GLY A 223 -12.32 6.99 4.86
N THR A 224 -11.75 7.38 6.00
CA THR A 224 -11.65 6.47 7.17
C THR A 224 -13.04 6.03 7.63
N ASP A 225 -14.03 6.93 7.54
CA ASP A 225 -15.44 6.68 7.83
C ASP A 225 -16.05 5.63 6.90
N THR A 226 -15.69 5.65 5.62
CA THR A 226 -16.20 4.73 4.60
C THR A 226 -15.35 3.48 4.43
N HIS A 227 -14.14 3.40 4.99
CA HIS A 227 -13.21 2.28 4.75
C HIS A 227 -12.72 1.52 6.01
N VAL A 228 -13.22 1.85 7.21
CA VAL A 228 -12.77 1.18 8.46
C VAL A 228 -13.32 -0.26 8.62
N MET A 229 -14.21 -0.72 7.74
CA MET A 229 -14.88 -2.03 7.87
C MET A 229 -13.92 -3.22 7.99
N GLY A 230 -12.81 -3.23 7.26
CA GLY A 230 -11.78 -4.26 7.36
C GLY A 230 -11.15 -4.31 8.76
N LEU A 231 -10.73 -3.15 9.27
CA LEU A 231 -10.17 -3.00 10.61
C LEU A 231 -11.16 -3.45 11.69
N MET A 232 -12.43 -3.10 11.53
CA MET A 232 -13.51 -3.52 12.43
C MET A 232 -13.81 -5.02 12.35
N GLY A 233 -13.80 -5.62 11.16
CA GLY A 233 -13.95 -7.06 10.98
C GLY A 233 -12.85 -7.85 11.69
N GLY A 234 -11.61 -7.39 11.57
CA GLY A 234 -10.47 -7.92 12.32
C GLY A 234 -10.62 -7.77 13.83
N ALA A 235 -11.05 -6.59 14.29
CA ALA A 235 -11.26 -6.31 15.72
C ALA A 235 -12.38 -7.17 16.34
N ALA A 236 -13.51 -7.31 15.63
CA ALA A 236 -14.60 -8.19 16.02
C ALA A 236 -14.13 -9.65 16.16
N LEU A 237 -13.36 -10.13 15.18
CA LEU A 237 -12.75 -11.45 15.21
C LEU A 237 -11.83 -11.62 16.42
N ALA A 238 -11.00 -10.62 16.74
CA ALA A 238 -10.11 -10.68 17.90
C ALA A 238 -10.87 -10.72 19.23
N PHE A 239 -11.94 -9.95 19.40
CA PHE A 239 -12.77 -10.02 20.60
C PHE A 239 -13.47 -11.36 20.75
N ALA A 240 -14.02 -11.90 19.66
CA ALA A 240 -14.65 -13.22 19.65
C ALA A 240 -13.63 -14.32 19.99
N TRP A 241 -12.42 -14.22 19.43
CA TRP A 241 -11.32 -15.17 19.67
C TRP A 241 -10.79 -15.13 21.10
N ALA A 242 -10.74 -13.96 21.74
CA ALA A 242 -10.31 -13.83 23.11
C ALA A 242 -11.36 -14.30 24.14
N SER A 243 -12.61 -14.49 23.73
CA SER A 243 -13.74 -14.81 24.62
C SER A 243 -14.01 -16.32 24.66
N PRO A 244 -13.95 -16.98 25.83
CA PRO A 244 -14.29 -18.41 25.94
C PRO A 244 -15.68 -18.76 25.40
N GLN A 245 -16.66 -17.88 25.62
CA GLN A 245 -18.05 -18.04 25.20
C GLN A 245 -18.26 -17.93 23.68
N LEU A 246 -17.35 -17.25 22.96
CA LEU A 246 -17.46 -16.98 21.52
C LEU A 246 -16.35 -17.67 20.72
N ALA A 247 -15.38 -18.32 21.38
CA ALA A 247 -14.27 -18.99 20.73
C ALA A 247 -14.74 -20.08 19.75
N THR A 248 -15.89 -20.71 20.01
CA THR A 248 -16.49 -21.70 19.10
C THR A 248 -17.00 -21.08 17.79
N TRP A 249 -17.38 -19.79 17.81
CA TRP A 249 -17.84 -19.07 16.62
C TRP A 249 -16.70 -18.79 15.65
N VAL A 250 -15.45 -18.76 16.12
CA VAL A 250 -14.27 -18.40 15.32
C VAL A 250 -13.35 -19.60 15.06
N ALA A 251 -13.87 -20.81 15.28
CA ALA A 251 -13.19 -22.06 15.03
C ALA A 251 -13.95 -22.82 13.94
N PRO A 252 -13.60 -22.66 12.65
CA PRO A 252 -14.30 -23.30 11.54
C PRO A 252 -14.43 -24.82 11.71
N SER A 253 -13.47 -25.50 12.34
CA SER A 253 -13.58 -26.94 12.64
C SER A 253 -14.79 -27.31 13.51
N ARG A 254 -15.35 -26.36 14.27
CA ARG A 254 -16.51 -26.55 15.16
C ARG A 254 -17.84 -26.35 14.45
N TRP A 255 -17.86 -25.88 13.20
CA TRP A 255 -19.09 -25.63 12.44
C TRP A 255 -19.62 -26.88 11.72
N GLY A 256 -19.06 -28.07 11.98
CA GLY A 256 -19.45 -29.31 11.30
C GLY A 256 -19.03 -29.33 9.83
N ARG A 257 -19.92 -29.80 8.94
CA ARG A 257 -19.64 -29.92 7.50
C ARG A 257 -19.34 -28.55 6.83
N PRO A 258 -20.12 -27.47 7.05
CA PRO A 258 -19.84 -26.15 6.49
C PRO A 258 -18.42 -25.63 6.78
N GLY A 259 -17.93 -25.88 7.99
CA GLY A 259 -16.60 -25.44 8.44
C GLY A 259 -15.42 -25.98 7.64
N ARG A 260 -15.59 -27.15 6.98
CA ARG A 260 -14.57 -27.74 6.11
C ARG A 260 -14.40 -26.96 4.81
N TYR A 261 -15.48 -26.35 4.31
CA TYR A 261 -15.51 -25.62 3.04
C TYR A 261 -15.39 -24.11 3.20
N ALA A 262 -15.65 -23.57 4.40
CA ALA A 262 -15.62 -22.13 4.65
C ALA A 262 -14.28 -21.47 4.27
N VAL A 263 -13.16 -22.04 4.74
CA VAL A 263 -11.81 -21.48 4.47
C VAL A 263 -11.41 -21.55 2.99
N PRO A 264 -11.52 -22.69 2.27
CA PRO A 264 -11.22 -22.72 0.84
C PRO A 264 -12.19 -21.86 0.03
N LEU A 265 -13.48 -21.82 0.37
CA LEU A 265 -14.46 -20.94 -0.28
C LEU A 265 -14.07 -19.47 -0.11
N ALA A 266 -13.71 -19.04 1.10
CA ALA A 266 -13.24 -17.68 1.34
C ALA A 266 -12.00 -17.34 0.51
N GLY A 267 -11.05 -18.28 0.37
CA GLY A 267 -9.89 -18.13 -0.50
C GLY A 267 -10.28 -17.97 -1.97
N MET A 268 -11.20 -18.80 -2.47
CA MET A 268 -11.69 -18.72 -3.84
C MET A 268 -12.45 -17.42 -4.10
N VAL A 269 -13.30 -16.97 -3.17
CA VAL A 269 -14.02 -15.69 -3.28
C VAL A 269 -13.03 -14.54 -3.38
N LEU A 270 -12.05 -14.47 -2.48
CA LEU A 270 -11.07 -13.38 -2.51
C LEU A 270 -10.23 -13.39 -3.80
N LEU A 271 -9.79 -14.57 -4.26
CA LEU A 271 -9.05 -14.71 -5.53
C LEU A 271 -9.92 -14.32 -6.74
N ALA A 272 -11.20 -14.71 -6.75
CA ALA A 272 -12.13 -14.33 -7.80
C ALA A 272 -12.36 -12.82 -7.82
N GLN A 273 -12.53 -12.18 -6.66
CA GLN A 273 -12.62 -10.72 -6.58
C GLN A 273 -11.33 -10.04 -7.06
N MET A 274 -10.16 -10.55 -6.68
CA MET A 274 -8.88 -10.00 -7.16
C MET A 274 -8.72 -10.13 -8.69
N ALA A 275 -9.27 -11.18 -9.29
CA ALA A 275 -9.17 -11.41 -10.73
C ALA A 275 -10.21 -10.66 -11.57
N LEU A 276 -11.40 -10.38 -11.00
CA LEU A 276 -12.57 -9.94 -11.78
C LEU A 276 -13.11 -8.57 -11.42
N LEU A 277 -12.81 -8.06 -10.21
CA LEU A 277 -13.43 -6.85 -9.68
C LEU A 277 -12.48 -5.66 -9.87
N ASP A 278 -12.90 -4.66 -10.61
CA ASP A 278 -12.12 -3.43 -10.86
C ASP A 278 -12.66 -2.22 -10.07
N GLU A 279 -11.92 -1.12 -10.11
CA GLU A 279 -12.31 0.15 -9.48
C GLU A 279 -13.49 0.87 -10.15
N GLN A 280 -13.91 0.46 -11.36
CA GLN A 280 -15.03 1.10 -12.07
C GLN A 280 -16.38 0.43 -11.73
N SER A 281 -16.32 -0.81 -11.24
CA SER A 281 -17.48 -1.61 -10.90
C SER A 281 -18.21 -1.08 -9.68
N SER A 282 -19.51 -0.83 -9.83
CA SER A 282 -20.38 -0.50 -8.70
C SER A 282 -20.42 -1.58 -7.63
N LEU A 283 -20.20 -2.85 -8.02
CA LEU A 283 -20.17 -3.96 -7.08
C LEU A 283 -19.02 -3.80 -6.07
N THR A 284 -17.91 -3.18 -6.46
CA THR A 284 -16.74 -2.94 -5.60
C THR A 284 -17.12 -2.19 -4.34
N PHE A 285 -17.76 -1.04 -4.51
CA PHE A 285 -18.09 -0.12 -3.41
C PHE A 285 -19.44 -0.41 -2.74
N ARG A 286 -20.35 -1.15 -3.41
CA ARG A 286 -21.67 -1.52 -2.86
C ARG A 286 -21.72 -2.90 -2.18
N GLY A 287 -20.57 -3.48 -1.86
CA GLY A 287 -20.51 -4.72 -1.08
C GLY A 287 -19.33 -5.63 -1.39
N GLY A 288 -18.63 -5.42 -2.51
CA GLY A 288 -17.45 -6.18 -2.91
C GLY A 288 -16.34 -6.09 -1.86
N ILE A 289 -15.97 -4.89 -1.43
CA ILE A 289 -14.97 -4.67 -0.36
C ILE A 289 -15.41 -5.33 0.96
N ALA A 290 -16.70 -5.23 1.30
CA ALA A 290 -17.25 -5.89 2.49
C ALA A 290 -17.17 -7.42 2.40
N LEU A 291 -17.44 -8.00 1.22
CA LEU A 291 -17.29 -9.43 0.97
C LEU A 291 -15.82 -9.87 1.07
N ALA A 292 -14.89 -9.07 0.54
CA ALA A 292 -13.45 -9.32 0.67
C ALA A 292 -12.99 -9.27 2.14
N THR A 293 -13.55 -8.34 2.91
CA THR A 293 -13.35 -8.24 4.37
C THR A 293 -13.84 -9.51 5.09
N LEU A 294 -15.05 -9.98 4.78
CA LEU A 294 -15.61 -11.20 5.37
C LEU A 294 -14.80 -12.45 4.99
N ALA A 295 -14.45 -12.58 3.71
CA ALA A 295 -13.60 -13.65 3.21
C ALA A 295 -12.25 -13.65 3.95
N THR A 296 -11.63 -12.49 4.10
CA THR A 296 -10.37 -12.37 4.85
C THR A 296 -10.53 -12.75 6.31
N ALA A 297 -11.62 -12.35 6.98
CA ALA A 297 -11.86 -12.74 8.38
C ALA A 297 -11.94 -14.27 8.52
N VAL A 298 -12.58 -14.96 7.58
CA VAL A 298 -12.63 -16.44 7.54
C VAL A 298 -11.25 -17.05 7.25
N LEU A 299 -10.44 -16.44 6.38
CA LEU A 299 -9.05 -16.86 6.16
C LEU A 299 -8.20 -16.70 7.43
N VAL A 300 -8.35 -15.59 8.16
CA VAL A 300 -7.68 -15.38 9.45
C VAL A 300 -8.10 -16.47 10.45
N MET A 301 -9.39 -16.81 10.54
CA MET A 301 -9.87 -17.94 11.37
C MET A 301 -9.15 -19.25 11.00
N GLY A 302 -9.04 -19.55 9.70
CA GLY A 302 -8.35 -20.75 9.20
C GLY A 302 -6.85 -20.76 9.48
N VAL A 303 -6.20 -19.59 9.57
CA VAL A 303 -4.77 -19.47 9.90
C VAL A 303 -4.52 -19.66 11.40
N ILE A 304 -5.33 -19.04 12.26
CA ILE A 304 -5.12 -19.06 13.72
C ILE A 304 -5.60 -20.35 14.39
N GLU A 305 -6.51 -21.09 13.75
CA GLU A 305 -7.04 -22.34 14.28
C GLU A 305 -5.95 -23.42 14.38
N ARG A 306 -5.77 -24.00 15.56
CA ARG A 306 -4.92 -25.18 15.77
C ARG A 306 -5.78 -26.43 15.58
N ARG A 307 -5.50 -27.21 14.53
CA ARG A 307 -6.21 -28.46 14.26
C ARG A 307 -5.41 -29.67 14.78
N PRO A 308 -6.09 -30.69 15.35
CA PRO A 308 -5.44 -31.94 15.73
C PRO A 308 -4.84 -32.68 14.52
N ASP A 309 -5.50 -32.59 13.36
CA ASP A 309 -5.17 -33.33 12.13
C ASP A 309 -3.99 -32.74 11.33
N GLY A 310 -3.23 -31.81 11.92
CA GLY A 310 -2.09 -31.17 11.29
C GLY A 310 -2.42 -29.87 10.52
N ALA A 311 -1.44 -29.38 9.75
CA ALA A 311 -1.52 -28.08 9.07
C ALA A 311 -2.41 -28.13 7.82
N THR A 312 -3.35 -27.19 7.70
CA THR A 312 -4.19 -27.04 6.50
C THR A 312 -3.38 -26.62 5.28
N ALA A 313 -3.94 -26.76 4.06
CA ALA A 313 -3.29 -26.28 2.84
C ALA A 313 -2.96 -24.78 2.92
N LEU A 314 -3.91 -23.96 3.41
CA LEU A 314 -3.69 -22.54 3.66
C LEU A 314 -2.53 -22.32 4.63
N GLN A 315 -2.51 -23.03 5.76
CA GLN A 315 -1.42 -22.92 6.74
C GLN A 315 -0.06 -23.29 6.15
N ARG A 316 0.02 -24.30 5.28
CA ARG A 316 1.26 -24.65 4.58
C ARG A 316 1.75 -23.53 3.67
N VAL A 317 0.85 -22.90 2.92
CA VAL A 317 1.18 -21.76 2.04
C VAL A 317 1.65 -20.56 2.85
N VAL A 318 0.89 -20.12 3.85
CA VAL A 318 1.24 -18.90 4.62
C VAL A 318 2.41 -19.09 5.58
N ARG A 319 2.78 -20.35 5.89
CA ARG A 319 3.97 -20.67 6.70
C ARG A 319 5.19 -21.00 5.83
N HIS A 320 5.07 -20.96 4.51
CA HIS A 320 6.20 -21.18 3.61
C HIS A 320 7.29 -20.12 3.88
N PRO A 321 8.59 -20.48 3.89
CA PRO A 321 9.67 -19.55 4.23
C PRO A 321 9.67 -18.26 3.42
N VAL A 322 9.34 -18.36 2.13
CA VAL A 322 9.22 -17.18 1.23
C VAL A 322 8.07 -16.27 1.68
N ALA A 323 6.89 -16.83 1.98
CA ALA A 323 5.75 -16.05 2.45
C ALA A 323 6.05 -15.37 3.79
N VAL A 324 6.74 -16.05 4.71
CA VAL A 324 7.17 -15.45 5.97
C VAL A 324 8.19 -14.33 5.74
N TRP A 325 9.13 -14.51 4.82
CA TRP A 325 10.15 -13.51 4.50
C TRP A 325 9.54 -12.23 3.90
N VAL A 326 8.64 -12.39 2.92
CA VAL A 326 7.91 -11.27 2.28
C VAL A 326 6.99 -10.61 3.31
N GLY A 327 6.24 -11.42 4.07
CA GLY A 327 5.33 -10.96 5.12
C GLY A 327 6.00 -10.08 6.17
N ALA A 328 7.18 -10.48 6.64
CA ALA A 328 7.98 -9.72 7.60
C ALA A 328 8.42 -8.35 7.07
N ARG A 329 8.58 -8.21 5.75
CA ARG A 329 9.01 -6.99 5.04
C ARG A 329 7.87 -6.24 4.36
N SER A 330 6.63 -6.75 4.44
CA SER A 330 5.45 -6.19 3.78
C SER A 330 5.30 -4.67 3.99
N TYR A 331 5.68 -4.15 5.16
CA TYR A 331 5.65 -2.71 5.43
C TYR A 331 6.65 -1.95 4.55
N SER A 332 7.93 -2.30 4.57
CA SER A 332 8.93 -1.68 3.70
C SER A 332 8.64 -1.89 2.20
N ILE A 333 8.13 -3.07 1.80
CA ILE A 333 7.70 -3.31 0.40
C ILE A 333 6.58 -2.32 0.03
N TYR A 334 5.60 -2.15 0.91
CA TYR A 334 4.51 -1.21 0.70
C TYR A 334 5.01 0.24 0.62
N LEU A 335 6.00 0.64 1.42
CA LEU A 335 6.55 2.00 1.33
C LEU A 335 7.23 2.25 -0.03
N TRP A 336 8.10 1.33 -0.45
CA TRP A 336 8.99 1.56 -1.59
C TRP A 336 8.35 1.28 -2.95
N HIS A 337 7.38 0.35 -3.04
CA HIS A 337 6.93 -0.13 -4.35
C HIS A 337 6.42 0.98 -5.26
N TRP A 338 5.59 1.88 -4.74
CA TRP A 338 4.96 2.93 -5.54
C TRP A 338 5.94 4.01 -5.99
N PRO A 339 6.76 4.64 -5.10
CA PRO A 339 7.81 5.55 -5.54
C PRO A 339 8.77 4.92 -6.56
N VAL A 340 9.17 3.65 -6.37
CA VAL A 340 10.04 2.95 -7.31
C VAL A 340 9.36 2.79 -8.67
N ILE A 341 8.09 2.38 -8.70
CA ILE A 341 7.32 2.24 -9.94
C ILE A 341 7.26 3.57 -10.70
N LEU A 342 6.97 4.68 -10.01
CA LEU A 342 6.90 6.01 -10.62
C LEU A 342 8.25 6.49 -11.16
N LEU A 343 9.31 6.41 -10.33
CA LEU A 343 10.64 6.85 -10.70
C LEU A 343 11.18 6.07 -11.90
N VAL A 344 11.01 4.75 -11.91
CA VAL A 344 11.46 3.92 -13.04
C VAL A 344 10.61 4.13 -14.29
N ALA A 345 9.30 4.32 -14.16
CA ALA A 345 8.43 4.53 -15.31
C ALA A 345 8.71 5.85 -16.05
N LEU A 346 9.10 6.89 -15.33
CA LEU A 346 9.46 8.18 -15.91
C LEU A 346 10.90 8.19 -16.47
N ASP A 347 11.83 7.50 -15.83
CA ASP A 347 13.22 7.37 -16.31
C ASP A 347 13.33 6.44 -17.54
N ASN A 348 12.50 5.39 -17.59
CA ASN A 348 12.47 4.43 -18.70
C ASN A 348 11.03 4.20 -19.24
N PRO A 349 10.51 5.15 -20.03
CA PRO A 349 9.19 5.03 -20.63
C PRO A 349 9.11 3.80 -21.55
N SER A 350 8.17 2.90 -21.26
CA SER A 350 7.98 1.67 -22.03
C SER A 350 6.49 1.41 -22.29
N ALA A 351 6.15 1.12 -23.54
CA ALA A 351 4.76 0.91 -23.95
C ALA A 351 4.22 -0.44 -23.42
N PRO A 352 3.00 -0.49 -22.86
CA PRO A 352 2.36 -1.74 -22.47
C PRO A 352 2.37 -2.78 -23.58
N GLY A 353 2.52 -4.06 -23.22
CA GLY A 353 2.58 -5.18 -24.18
C GLY A 353 3.95 -5.45 -24.79
N THR A 354 4.94 -4.59 -24.56
CA THR A 354 6.33 -4.81 -25.03
C THR A 354 7.16 -5.63 -24.05
N LEU A 355 8.24 -6.28 -24.54
CA LEU A 355 9.20 -6.96 -23.69
C LEU A 355 9.92 -5.96 -22.74
N SER A 356 10.25 -4.76 -23.22
CA SER A 356 10.86 -3.71 -22.39
C SER A 356 9.95 -3.33 -21.22
N HIS A 357 8.63 -3.22 -21.44
CA HIS A 357 7.67 -2.98 -20.38
C HIS A 357 7.70 -4.08 -19.32
N LEU A 358 7.66 -5.36 -19.73
CA LEU A 358 7.75 -6.48 -18.79
C LEU A 358 9.06 -6.47 -17.97
N LEU A 359 10.20 -6.28 -18.64
CA LEU A 359 11.50 -6.21 -17.99
C LEU A 359 11.59 -5.06 -16.99
N THR A 360 11.01 -3.91 -17.33
CA THR A 360 10.93 -2.75 -16.44
C THR A 360 10.10 -3.05 -15.19
N ARG A 361 8.97 -3.75 -15.31
CA ARG A 361 8.17 -4.18 -14.14
C ARG A 361 8.91 -5.20 -13.26
N VAL A 362 9.61 -6.15 -13.86
CA VAL A 362 10.47 -7.08 -13.11
C VAL A 362 11.57 -6.32 -12.38
N TRP A 363 12.19 -5.33 -13.03
CA TRP A 363 13.19 -4.47 -12.40
C TRP A 363 12.62 -3.69 -11.21
N CYS A 364 11.43 -3.09 -11.33
CA CYS A 364 10.75 -2.42 -10.22
C CYS A 364 10.56 -3.35 -9.01
N VAL A 365 10.16 -4.61 -9.23
CA VAL A 365 10.02 -5.60 -8.16
C VAL A 365 11.37 -5.86 -7.49
N LEU A 366 12.42 -6.10 -8.27
CA LEU A 366 13.76 -6.40 -7.74
C LEU A 366 14.30 -5.24 -6.90
N VAL A 367 14.22 -4.01 -7.41
CA VAL A 367 14.62 -2.79 -6.69
C VAL A 367 13.81 -2.62 -5.41
N THR A 368 12.48 -2.78 -5.50
CA THR A 368 11.59 -2.69 -4.33
C THR A 368 11.97 -3.70 -3.26
N LEU A 369 12.19 -4.96 -3.63
CA LEU A 369 12.57 -6.01 -2.68
C LEU A 369 13.96 -5.77 -2.06
N ALA A 370 14.92 -5.27 -2.86
CA ALA A 370 16.24 -4.91 -2.36
C ALA A 370 16.17 -3.75 -1.37
N LEU A 371 15.52 -2.64 -1.72
CA LEU A 371 15.35 -1.49 -0.83
C LEU A 371 14.56 -1.87 0.43
N ALA A 372 13.54 -2.70 0.30
CA ALA A 372 12.75 -3.16 1.43
C ALA A 372 13.55 -4.06 2.38
N ASP A 373 14.40 -4.95 1.86
CA ASP A 373 15.25 -5.79 2.69
C ASP A 373 16.36 -4.98 3.39
N LEU A 374 16.98 -4.02 2.69
CA LEU A 374 17.96 -3.11 3.28
C LEU A 374 17.32 -2.24 4.38
N THR A 375 16.16 -1.65 4.10
CA THR A 375 15.39 -0.85 5.07
C THR A 375 15.00 -1.69 6.28
N TYR A 376 14.52 -2.92 6.07
CA TYR A 376 14.16 -3.81 7.15
C TYR A 376 15.36 -4.16 8.05
N ARG A 377 16.51 -4.52 7.46
CA ARG A 377 17.70 -4.97 8.21
C ARG A 377 18.40 -3.83 8.93
N PHE A 378 18.55 -2.68 8.28
CA PHE A 378 19.39 -1.58 8.77
C PHE A 378 18.61 -0.46 9.44
N VAL A 379 17.29 -0.38 9.24
CA VAL A 379 16.44 0.67 9.83
C VAL A 379 15.35 0.07 10.72
N GLU A 380 14.50 -0.81 10.20
CA GLU A 380 13.40 -1.33 11.05
C GLU A 380 13.93 -2.19 12.22
N ALA A 381 14.79 -3.17 11.95
CA ALA A 381 15.22 -4.12 12.96
C ALA A 381 16.00 -3.47 14.14
N PRO A 382 16.92 -2.51 13.92
CA PRO A 382 17.60 -1.81 15.01
C PRO A 382 16.63 -0.97 15.86
N PHE A 383 15.73 -0.20 15.25
CA PHE A 383 14.77 0.61 15.99
C PHE A 383 13.75 -0.23 16.75
N ARG A 384 13.35 -1.39 16.22
CA ARG A 384 12.46 -2.33 16.90
C ARG A 384 13.11 -3.02 18.10
N SER A 385 14.39 -3.37 18.00
CA SER A 385 15.11 -4.12 19.04
C SER A 385 15.73 -3.22 20.12
N LEU A 386 16.46 -2.18 19.72
CA LEU A 386 17.17 -1.26 20.63
C LEU A 386 16.28 -0.10 21.10
N GLY A 387 15.25 0.25 20.32
CA GLY A 387 14.44 1.44 20.55
C GLY A 387 15.17 2.74 20.24
N PHE A 388 14.44 3.87 20.24
CA PHE A 388 15.00 5.18 19.92
C PHE A 388 16.23 5.55 20.76
N ARG A 389 16.16 5.30 22.08
CA ARG A 389 17.29 5.60 23.00
C ARG A 389 18.50 4.71 22.73
N GLY A 390 18.29 3.41 22.47
CA GLY A 390 19.37 2.47 22.19
C GLY A 390 20.06 2.76 20.86
N VAL A 391 19.29 3.07 19.81
CA VAL A 391 19.86 3.53 18.53
C VAL A 391 20.62 4.84 18.72
N ALA A 392 20.05 5.82 19.44
CA ALA A 392 20.72 7.09 19.71
C ALA A 392 22.03 6.90 20.50
N SER A 393 22.08 5.99 21.48
CA SER A 393 23.31 5.68 22.21
C SER A 393 24.35 5.02 21.31
N SER A 394 23.96 4.09 20.44
CA SER A 394 24.87 3.46 19.48
C SER A 394 25.42 4.48 18.48
N LEU A 395 24.58 5.37 17.96
CA LEU A 395 25.00 6.46 17.08
C LEU A 395 25.94 7.43 17.79
N ARG A 396 25.68 7.78 19.06
CA ARG A 396 26.57 8.62 19.87
C ARG A 396 27.92 7.95 20.11
N ALA A 397 27.94 6.66 20.43
CA ALA A 397 29.18 5.90 20.62
C ALA A 397 30.02 5.88 19.33
N SER A 398 29.40 5.61 18.19
CA SER A 398 30.05 5.69 16.88
C SER A 398 30.52 7.11 16.56
N ALA A 399 29.72 8.13 16.87
CA ALA A 399 30.08 9.53 16.72
C ALA A 399 31.28 9.92 17.60
N THR A 400 31.38 9.41 18.83
CA THR A 400 32.54 9.68 19.70
C THR A 400 33.83 9.07 19.17
N ALA A 401 33.76 7.96 18.44
CA ALA A 401 34.90 7.31 17.79
C ALA A 401 35.40 8.04 16.54
N LEU A 402 34.58 8.92 15.93
CA LEU A 402 34.97 9.71 14.76
C LEU A 402 35.94 10.85 15.11
N THR A 403 36.90 11.11 14.22
CA THR A 403 37.79 12.27 14.30
C THR A 403 37.02 13.59 14.22
N ARG A 404 37.61 14.71 14.64
CA ARG A 404 36.98 16.04 14.49
C ARG A 404 36.59 16.32 13.03
N ARG A 405 37.42 15.91 12.06
CA ARG A 405 37.11 16.00 10.63
C ARG A 405 35.91 15.12 10.27
N GLY A 406 35.90 13.86 10.70
CA GLY A 406 34.77 12.94 10.47
C GLY A 406 33.44 13.47 11.01
N LYS A 407 33.42 14.04 12.22
CA LYS A 407 32.24 14.68 12.80
C LYS A 407 31.74 15.86 11.97
N LYS A 408 32.65 16.73 11.50
CA LYS A 408 32.29 17.86 10.62
C LYS A 408 31.73 17.39 9.28
N VAL A 409 32.29 16.32 8.69
CA VAL A 409 31.79 15.73 7.43
C VAL A 409 30.37 15.19 7.63
N VAL A 410 30.14 14.38 8.66
CA VAL A 410 28.79 13.83 8.93
C VAL A 410 27.78 14.94 9.19
N ALA A 411 28.13 15.93 10.01
CA ALA A 411 27.25 17.08 10.28
C ALA A 411 26.96 17.89 9.01
N GLY A 412 27.98 18.12 8.18
CA GLY A 412 27.85 18.81 6.89
C GLY A 412 26.96 18.05 5.91
N VAL A 413 27.08 16.71 5.82
CA VAL A 413 26.20 15.88 4.98
C VAL A 413 24.75 15.94 5.47
N VAL A 414 24.50 15.80 6.77
CA VAL A 414 23.14 15.88 7.33
C VAL A 414 22.53 17.26 7.09
N ALA A 415 23.28 18.33 7.34
CA ALA A 415 22.83 19.69 7.09
C ALA A 415 22.59 19.94 5.59
N GLY A 416 23.47 19.43 4.72
CA GLY A 416 23.33 19.53 3.28
C GLY A 416 22.09 18.81 2.76
N VAL A 417 21.84 17.58 3.20
CA VAL A 417 20.63 16.83 2.85
C VAL A 417 19.38 17.59 3.31
N ALA A 418 19.35 18.06 4.55
CA ALA A 418 18.22 18.82 5.08
C ALA A 418 17.97 20.13 4.29
N LEU A 419 19.03 20.86 3.96
CA LEU A 419 18.95 22.08 3.16
C LEU A 419 18.45 21.80 1.74
N VAL A 420 19.00 20.78 1.07
CA VAL A 420 18.58 20.39 -0.28
C VAL A 420 17.12 19.97 -0.29
N THR A 421 16.68 19.16 0.67
CA THR A 421 15.26 18.80 0.79
C THR A 421 14.38 20.02 1.03
N ALA A 422 14.79 20.95 1.92
CA ALA A 422 14.03 22.18 2.16
C ALA A 422 13.93 23.04 0.88
N VAL A 423 15.02 23.18 0.13
CA VAL A 423 15.01 23.89 -1.17
C VAL A 423 14.07 23.20 -2.14
N ILE A 424 14.15 21.86 -2.31
CA ILE A 424 13.26 21.10 -3.20
C ILE A 424 11.79 21.34 -2.85
N VAL A 425 11.44 21.33 -1.57
CA VAL A 425 10.06 21.53 -1.10
C VAL A 425 9.59 22.96 -1.36
N VAL A 426 10.44 23.97 -1.15
CA VAL A 426 10.09 25.38 -1.35
C VAL A 426 10.04 25.77 -2.83
N THR A 427 10.86 25.15 -3.67
CA THR A 427 10.90 25.41 -5.12
C THR A 427 10.09 24.38 -5.92
N ALA A 428 9.28 23.57 -5.26
CA ALA A 428 8.43 22.60 -5.92
C ALA A 428 7.40 23.32 -6.81
N PRO A 429 7.13 22.83 -8.03
CA PRO A 429 6.13 23.43 -8.89
C PRO A 429 4.71 23.18 -8.34
N ASP A 430 3.80 24.13 -8.58
CA ASP A 430 2.39 23.99 -8.21
C ASP A 430 1.58 23.19 -9.25
N MET A 431 2.09 23.05 -10.48
CA MET A 431 1.44 22.32 -11.57
C MET A 431 2.46 21.54 -12.40
N THR A 432 2.01 20.48 -13.08
CA THR A 432 2.85 19.69 -13.97
C THR A 432 3.29 20.49 -15.20
N GLU A 433 4.36 20.05 -15.86
CA GLU A 433 4.84 20.66 -17.10
C GLU A 433 3.76 20.66 -18.19
N THR A 434 2.99 19.56 -18.30
CA THR A 434 1.86 19.49 -19.24
C THR A 434 0.75 20.48 -18.90
N ALA A 435 0.39 20.63 -17.62
CA ALA A 435 -0.63 21.60 -17.21
C ALA A 435 -0.18 23.04 -17.45
N ARG A 436 1.10 23.35 -17.18
CA ARG A 436 1.70 24.65 -17.49
C ARG A 436 1.67 24.93 -19.00
N MET A 437 2.07 23.96 -19.82
CA MET A 437 2.04 24.08 -21.28
C MET A 437 0.61 24.30 -21.80
N LEU A 438 -0.37 23.60 -21.23
CA LEU A 438 -1.78 23.76 -21.61
C LEU A 438 -2.29 25.17 -21.27
N ALA A 439 -2.00 25.67 -20.06
CA ALA A 439 -2.38 27.02 -19.64
C ALA A 439 -1.71 28.11 -20.49
N GLU A 440 -0.44 27.92 -20.84
CA GLU A 440 0.30 28.82 -21.75
C GLU A 440 -0.32 28.81 -23.16
N ASN A 441 -0.68 27.64 -23.67
CA ASN A 441 -1.33 27.50 -24.97
C ASN A 441 -2.75 28.09 -24.95
N GLU A 442 -3.53 27.90 -23.89
CA GLU A 442 -4.88 28.46 -23.76
C GLU A 442 -4.83 29.99 -23.77
N ALA A 443 -3.91 30.58 -23.00
CA ALA A 443 -3.67 32.02 -23.02
C ALA A 443 -3.24 32.53 -24.41
N ALA A 444 -2.39 31.77 -25.11
CA ALA A 444 -1.91 32.11 -26.45
C ALA A 444 -2.96 31.92 -27.55
N ALA A 445 -3.94 31.02 -27.36
CA ALA A 445 -5.08 30.85 -28.25
C ALA A 445 -6.05 32.03 -28.11
N GLN A 446 -6.30 32.49 -26.88
CA GLN A 446 -7.20 33.61 -26.59
C GLN A 446 -6.64 34.98 -26.98
N SER A 447 -5.31 35.13 -27.10
CA SER A 447 -4.68 36.43 -27.31
C SER A 447 -4.64 36.94 -28.76
N ASP A 448 -5.10 36.17 -29.74
CA ASP A 448 -5.27 36.59 -31.16
C ASP A 448 -4.08 37.34 -31.79
N ASP A 449 -2.86 37.14 -31.27
CA ASP A 449 -1.63 37.79 -31.77
C ASP A 449 -0.83 36.80 -32.64
N PRO A 450 -0.93 36.89 -33.98
CA PRO A 450 -0.19 36.03 -34.89
C PRO A 450 1.33 36.29 -34.89
N GLY A 451 1.83 37.27 -34.10
CA GLY A 451 3.23 37.70 -34.08
C GLY A 451 4.02 37.38 -32.80
N ALA A 452 3.41 36.87 -31.73
CA ALA A 452 4.10 36.65 -30.46
C ALA A 452 4.94 35.36 -30.47
N ALA A 453 6.18 35.50 -30.93
CA ALA A 453 7.37 34.67 -30.68
C ALA A 453 7.19 33.15 -30.83
N THR A 454 7.59 32.62 -31.98
CA THR A 454 8.02 31.22 -32.14
C THR A 454 9.29 30.98 -31.32
N PRO A 455 9.29 30.20 -30.22
CA PRO A 455 10.52 29.51 -29.84
C PRO A 455 10.66 28.34 -30.82
N THR A 456 11.82 28.23 -31.45
CA THR A 456 12.19 27.03 -32.22
C THR A 456 11.95 25.79 -31.33
N PRO A 457 11.14 24.81 -31.76
CA PRO A 457 11.03 23.56 -31.01
C PRO A 457 12.42 22.91 -30.97
N THR A 458 12.99 22.75 -29.77
CA THR A 458 14.14 21.88 -29.56
C THR A 458 13.77 20.53 -30.15
N ALA A 459 14.58 20.09 -31.13
CA ALA A 459 14.30 18.98 -32.02
C ALA A 459 13.64 17.77 -31.32
N LEU A 460 12.31 17.67 -31.47
CA LEU A 460 11.67 16.36 -31.54
C LEU A 460 12.29 15.67 -32.75
N THR A 461 13.10 14.65 -32.51
CA THR A 461 13.68 13.79 -33.54
C THR A 461 12.58 13.32 -34.50
N SER A 462 12.45 14.00 -35.64
CA SER A 462 11.59 13.58 -36.74
C SER A 462 12.21 12.36 -37.42
N PRO A 463 11.42 11.34 -37.77
CA PRO A 463 11.81 10.43 -38.85
C PRO A 463 11.87 11.22 -40.16
N ALA A 464 12.88 10.94 -40.97
CA ALA A 464 13.19 11.64 -42.22
C ALA A 464 11.98 11.82 -43.17
N PRO A 465 11.90 12.94 -43.93
CA PRO A 465 10.84 13.17 -44.90
C PRO A 465 11.12 12.33 -46.15
N GLY A 466 10.35 11.25 -46.32
CA GLY A 466 10.50 10.40 -47.50
C GLY A 466 9.86 9.04 -47.39
N ARG A 467 8.54 8.96 -47.22
CA ARG A 467 7.79 7.80 -47.74
C ARG A 467 6.35 8.16 -48.03
N ALA A 468 5.97 7.88 -49.27
CA ALA A 468 4.64 8.04 -49.81
C ALA A 468 3.57 7.38 -48.93
N THR A 469 2.42 8.04 -48.91
CA THR A 469 1.10 7.60 -48.47
C THR A 469 0.88 6.08 -48.53
N THR A 470 0.70 5.45 -47.36
CA THR A 470 0.02 4.16 -47.24
C THR A 470 -1.27 4.39 -46.43
N PRO A 471 -2.44 3.89 -46.83
CA PRO A 471 -3.68 4.12 -46.08
C PRO A 471 -3.64 3.40 -44.73
N ILE A 472 -3.98 4.12 -43.66
CA ILE A 472 -4.18 3.54 -42.32
C ILE A 472 -5.46 2.70 -42.37
N ARG A 473 -5.33 1.36 -42.25
CA ARG A 473 -6.47 0.46 -42.00
C ARG A 473 -6.82 0.52 -40.52
N SER A 474 -7.95 1.13 -40.19
CA SER A 474 -8.61 0.97 -38.88
C SER A 474 -9.26 -0.42 -38.81
N THR A 475 -8.86 -1.25 -37.85
CA THR A 475 -9.54 -2.51 -37.52
C THR A 475 -10.22 -2.37 -36.16
N GLY A 476 -11.46 -1.88 -36.17
CA GLY A 476 -12.42 -2.03 -35.06
C GLY A 476 -13.40 -3.19 -35.33
N PRO A 477 -14.02 -3.79 -34.30
CA PRO A 477 -14.90 -4.93 -34.48
C PRO A 477 -16.24 -4.52 -35.11
N THR A 478 -16.66 -5.32 -36.08
CA THR A 478 -17.87 -5.18 -36.90
C THR A 478 -19.16 -5.30 -36.09
N THR A 479 -20.02 -4.27 -36.13
CA THR A 479 -21.48 -4.43 -36.01
C THR A 479 -22.20 -3.29 -36.73
N GLY A 480 -23.08 -3.64 -37.68
CA GLY A 480 -24.06 -2.73 -38.29
C GLY A 480 -23.56 -1.93 -39.50
N GLY A 481 -24.19 -2.14 -40.66
CA GLY A 481 -23.78 -1.58 -41.94
C GLY A 481 -23.78 -0.04 -41.99
N ILE A 482 -22.60 0.54 -42.12
CA ILE A 482 -22.37 1.82 -42.80
C ILE A 482 -21.23 1.55 -43.78
N THR A 483 -21.49 1.73 -45.07
CA THR A 483 -20.48 1.71 -46.13
C THR A 483 -19.36 2.66 -45.73
N ALA A 484 -18.18 2.10 -45.42
CA ALA A 484 -16.99 2.90 -45.14
C ALA A 484 -16.54 3.56 -46.45
N THR A 485 -17.06 4.76 -46.72
CA THR A 485 -16.46 5.66 -47.70
C THR A 485 -15.05 5.94 -47.19
N THR A 486 -14.04 5.43 -47.89
CA THR A 486 -12.64 5.79 -47.65
C THR A 486 -12.51 7.27 -47.97
N ALA A 487 -12.79 8.14 -47.00
CA ALA A 487 -12.60 9.57 -47.14
C ALA A 487 -11.10 9.81 -47.32
N THR A 488 -10.69 10.13 -48.54
CA THR A 488 -9.36 10.65 -48.83
C THR A 488 -9.25 12.02 -48.18
N PHE A 489 -8.81 12.05 -46.93
CA PHE A 489 -8.55 13.29 -46.23
C PHE A 489 -7.30 13.93 -46.82
N THR A 490 -7.48 15.07 -47.47
CA THR A 490 -6.37 15.93 -47.90
C THR A 490 -6.27 17.07 -46.92
N MET A 491 -5.09 17.27 -46.33
CA MET A 491 -4.89 18.38 -45.40
C MET A 491 -5.27 19.71 -46.08
N PRO A 492 -6.03 20.59 -45.39
CA PRO A 492 -6.38 21.90 -45.92
C PRO A 492 -5.10 22.68 -46.25
N LYS A 493 -5.18 23.50 -47.30
CA LYS A 493 -4.07 24.36 -47.76
C LYS A 493 -4.59 25.78 -47.85
N GLY A 494 -3.76 26.74 -47.45
CA GLY A 494 -4.09 28.16 -47.49
C GLY A 494 -4.06 28.82 -46.11
N PRO A 495 -4.19 30.16 -46.07
CA PRO A 495 -4.10 30.93 -44.83
C PRO A 495 -5.42 31.01 -44.04
N GLU A 496 -6.53 30.54 -44.61
CA GLU A 496 -7.89 30.61 -44.02
C GLU A 496 -8.29 29.23 -43.48
N ILE A 497 -7.74 28.87 -42.33
CA ILE A 497 -8.07 27.61 -41.64
C ILE A 497 -8.63 27.98 -40.28
N ASP A 498 -9.87 27.60 -40.00
CA ASP A 498 -10.49 27.68 -38.69
C ASP A 498 -10.58 26.27 -38.10
N ALA A 499 -10.14 26.09 -36.85
CA ALA A 499 -10.22 24.83 -36.15
C ALA A 499 -11.00 25.01 -34.85
N TYR A 500 -11.95 24.10 -34.61
CA TYR A 500 -12.77 24.03 -33.38
C TYR A 500 -12.51 22.72 -32.63
N GLY A 501 -12.27 22.77 -31.32
CA GLY A 501 -11.82 21.59 -30.58
C GLY A 501 -11.83 21.77 -29.07
N ASP A 502 -11.25 20.81 -28.36
CA ASP A 502 -11.16 20.80 -26.89
C ASP A 502 -9.70 21.01 -26.42
N SER A 503 -9.42 20.64 -25.18
CA SER A 503 -8.08 20.69 -24.59
C SER A 503 -6.98 19.97 -25.40
N ILE A 504 -7.31 18.97 -26.24
CA ILE A 504 -6.33 18.32 -27.12
C ILE A 504 -5.87 19.28 -28.22
N MET A 505 -6.78 20.11 -28.71
CA MET A 505 -6.44 21.14 -29.68
C MET A 505 -5.56 22.23 -29.06
N VAL A 506 -5.92 22.69 -27.86
CA VAL A 506 -5.10 23.63 -27.09
C VAL A 506 -3.70 23.06 -26.85
N GLY A 507 -3.61 21.79 -26.45
CA GLY A 507 -2.32 21.09 -26.29
C GLY A 507 -1.48 21.02 -27.58
N SER A 508 -2.13 21.06 -28.75
CA SER A 508 -1.51 20.96 -30.06
C SER A 508 -1.24 22.32 -30.73
N LEU A 509 -1.53 23.44 -30.05
CA LEU A 509 -1.51 24.78 -30.62
C LEU A 509 -0.24 25.13 -31.39
N GLN A 510 0.93 24.85 -30.81
CA GLN A 510 2.23 25.14 -31.44
C GLN A 510 2.44 24.35 -32.73
N ALA A 511 2.10 23.05 -32.72
CA ALA A 511 2.20 22.20 -33.89
C ALA A 511 1.23 22.65 -34.99
N LEU A 512 -0.01 23.01 -34.61
CA LEU A 512 -1.00 23.52 -35.55
C LEU A 512 -0.55 24.82 -36.20
N ARG A 513 -0.05 25.80 -35.44
CA ARG A 513 0.50 27.06 -35.99
C ARG A 513 1.73 26.84 -36.87
N TYR A 514 2.55 25.84 -36.56
CA TYR A 514 3.72 25.50 -37.38
C TYR A 514 3.34 24.90 -38.74
N TYR A 515 2.43 23.91 -38.76
CA TYR A 515 2.01 23.25 -39.99
C TYR A 515 0.99 24.07 -40.80
N PHE A 516 0.22 24.93 -40.13
CA PHE A 516 -0.81 25.79 -40.73
C PHE A 516 -0.61 27.25 -40.31
N PRO A 517 0.34 27.98 -40.92
CA PRO A 517 0.53 29.39 -40.65
C PRO A 517 -0.75 30.19 -40.92
N GLY A 518 -1.21 30.96 -39.93
CA GLY A 518 -2.45 31.75 -40.01
C GLY A 518 -3.73 31.04 -39.55
N ILE A 519 -3.63 29.79 -39.08
CA ILE A 519 -4.78 29.07 -38.51
C ILE A 519 -5.41 29.82 -37.32
N ARG A 520 -6.74 29.96 -37.32
CA ARG A 520 -7.53 30.43 -36.17
C ARG A 520 -8.04 29.22 -35.40
N ILE A 521 -7.91 29.26 -34.10
CA ILE A 521 -8.26 28.15 -33.22
C ILE A 521 -9.22 28.68 -32.17
N ASP A 522 -10.40 28.07 -32.09
CA ASP A 522 -11.42 28.30 -31.08
C ASP A 522 -11.58 27.00 -30.29
N ALA A 523 -11.14 26.98 -29.04
CA ALA A 523 -11.02 25.77 -28.22
C ALA A 523 -11.32 26.04 -26.75
#